data_AF-A0A524I689-F1
#
_entry.id   AF-A0A524I689-F1
#
_cell.length_a   1.000
_cell.length_b   1.000
_cell.length_c   1.000
_cell.angle_alpha   90.00
_cell.angle_beta   90.00
_cell.angle_gamma   90.00
#
_symmetry.space_group_name_H-M   'P 1'
#
loop_
_entity.id
_entity.type
_entity.pdbx_description
1 polymer ?
#
loop_
_entity_poly.entity_id
_entity_poly.type
_entity_poly.pdbx_seq_one_letter_code
_entity_poly.pdbx_strand_id
1 'polypeptide(L)'
;MIGAETLYIELVVSPVLPPDRLAATGIPPDAGYAQGALLVLRAPDNGQANRWMASLLRAGCTVRSCVPVKKGLEEIFMERVGSSGTTGAAS
;
A
#
# COMPACT_ATOMS: atom_id res chain seq x y z
N MET A 1 -1.80 12.74 20.07
CA MET A 1 -1.46 11.53 19.27
C MET A 1 -1.15 12.04 17.87
N ILE A 2 0.12 12.12 17.49
CA ILE A 2 0.50 12.51 16.12
C ILE A 2 0.24 11.28 15.26
N GLY A 3 -0.98 11.17 14.74
CA GLY A 3 -1.32 10.11 13.81
C GLY A 3 -0.59 10.38 12.51
N ALA A 4 0.40 9.55 12.18
CA ALA A 4 1.13 9.68 10.92
C ALA A 4 0.14 9.63 9.75
N GLU A 5 0.11 10.72 8.98
CA GLU A 5 -0.75 10.94 7.84
C GLU A 5 -0.51 9.83 6.80
N THR A 6 -1.58 9.15 6.38
CA THR A 6 -1.51 8.16 5.31
C THR A 6 -1.45 8.89 3.98
N LEU A 7 -0.37 8.68 3.22
CA LEU A 7 -0.14 9.31 1.93
C LEU A 7 -0.94 8.61 0.82
N TYR A 8 -0.94 7.29 0.85
CA TYR A 8 -1.68 6.44 -0.09
C TYR A 8 -1.74 5.00 0.46
N ILE A 9 -2.57 4.17 -0.16
CA ILE A 9 -2.62 2.73 0.02
C ILE A 9 -1.87 2.08 -1.15
N GLU A 10 -0.80 1.36 -0.86
CA GLU A 10 -0.08 0.57 -1.84
C GLU A 10 -0.75 -0.79 -2.03
N LEU A 11 -1.09 -1.13 -3.27
CA LEU A 11 -1.58 -2.45 -3.65
C LEU A 11 -0.53 -3.12 -4.54
N VAL A 12 -0.13 -4.34 -4.16
CA VAL A 12 0.75 -5.18 -4.98
C VAL A 12 -0.09 -6.31 -5.55
N VAL A 13 -0.08 -6.45 -6.87
CA VAL A 13 -1.03 -7.28 -7.60
C VAL A 13 -0.31 -8.12 -8.65
N SER A 14 -0.79 -9.35 -8.87
CA SER A 14 -0.27 -10.25 -9.91
C SER A 14 -1.40 -10.97 -10.65
N PRO A 15 -1.33 -11.21 -11.97
CA PRO A 15 -0.26 -10.77 -12.87
C PRO A 15 -0.40 -9.28 -13.24
N VAL A 16 0.62 -8.71 -13.89
CA VAL A 16 0.49 -7.44 -14.60
C VAL A 16 -0.53 -7.61 -15.73
N LEU A 17 -1.59 -6.80 -15.72
CA LEU A 17 -2.57 -6.80 -16.79
C LEU A 17 -2.04 -6.05 -18.03
N PRO A 18 -2.33 -6.53 -19.24
CA PRO A 18 -2.20 -5.74 -20.45
C PRO A 18 -2.95 -4.39 -20.34
N PRO A 19 -2.50 -3.31 -21.02
CA PRO A 19 -3.07 -1.97 -20.86
C PRO A 19 -4.58 -1.85 -21.10
N ASP A 20 -5.10 -2.56 -22.10
CA ASP A 20 -6.54 -2.63 -22.42
C ASP A 20 -7.36 -3.25 -21.28
N ARG A 21 -6.86 -4.34 -20.70
CA ARG A 21 -7.49 -5.00 -19.56
C ARG A 21 -7.37 -4.17 -18.29
N LEU A 22 -6.26 -3.48 -18.08
CA LEU A 22 -6.10 -2.57 -16.95
C LEU A 22 -7.04 -1.38 -17.07
N ALA A 23 -7.18 -0.77 -18.24
CA ALA A 23 -8.13 0.32 -18.48
C ALA A 23 -9.57 -0.09 -18.15
N ALA A 24 -9.97 -1.34 -18.48
CA ALA A 24 -11.29 -1.88 -18.15
C ALA A 24 -11.56 -2.02 -16.63
N THR A 25 -10.52 -1.99 -15.78
CA THR A 25 -10.68 -2.00 -14.31
C THR A 25 -11.05 -0.63 -13.72
N GLY A 26 -11.00 0.44 -14.53
CA GLY A 26 -11.24 1.81 -14.08
C GLY A 26 -10.08 2.40 -13.26
N ILE A 27 -8.88 1.82 -13.38
CA ILE A 27 -7.65 2.29 -12.72
C ILE A 27 -6.94 3.26 -13.68
N PRO A 28 -6.60 4.49 -13.24
CA PRO A 28 -5.84 5.43 -14.06
C PRO A 28 -4.47 4.86 -14.47
N PRO A 29 -3.98 5.15 -15.68
CA PRO A 29 -2.71 4.60 -16.17
C PRO A 29 -1.48 5.07 -15.38
N ASP A 30 -1.58 6.22 -14.73
CA ASP A 30 -0.55 6.84 -13.87
C ASP A 30 -0.68 6.45 -12.38
N ALA A 31 -1.70 5.66 -12.03
CA ALA A 31 -1.91 5.23 -10.65
C ALA A 31 -0.88 4.20 -10.16
N GLY A 32 0.04 3.75 -11.01
CA GLY A 32 1.00 2.72 -10.65
C GLY A 32 2.02 2.40 -11.74
N TYR A 33 2.79 1.35 -11.50
CA TYR A 33 3.84 0.89 -12.40
C TYR A 33 4.04 -0.62 -12.28
N ALA A 34 4.60 -1.22 -13.34
CA ALA A 34 5.02 -2.61 -13.30
C ALA A 34 6.40 -2.74 -12.66
N GLN A 35 6.58 -3.75 -11.81
CA GLN A 35 7.84 -4.15 -11.22
C GLN A 35 8.02 -5.66 -11.43
N GLY A 36 8.71 -6.02 -12.51
CA GLY A 36 8.81 -7.42 -12.95
C GLY A 36 7.44 -7.99 -13.28
N ALA A 37 7.05 -9.07 -12.60
CA ALA A 37 5.75 -9.73 -12.77
C ALA A 37 4.61 -9.13 -11.91
N LEU A 38 4.90 -8.07 -11.15
CA LEU A 38 3.95 -7.42 -10.22
C LEU A 38 3.51 -6.07 -10.76
N LEU A 39 2.24 -5.73 -10.54
CA LEU A 39 1.69 -4.39 -10.71
C LEU A 39 1.59 -3.74 -9.32
N VAL A 40 2.24 -2.59 -9.17
CA VAL A 40 2.21 -1.78 -7.94
C VAL A 40 1.31 -0.58 -8.20
N LEU A 41 0.26 -0.41 -7.40
CA LEU A 41 -0.70 0.67 -7.51
C LEU A 41 -0.72 1.51 -6.24
N ARG A 42 -0.97 2.81 -6.39
CA ARG A 42 -1.06 3.78 -5.30
C ARG A 42 -2.45 4.40 -5.27
N ALA A 43 -3.31 3.85 -4.42
CA ALA A 43 -4.65 4.39 -4.21
C ALA A 43 -4.61 5.56 -3.22
N PRO A 44 -5.30 6.68 -3.48
CA PRO A 44 -5.27 7.85 -2.60
C PRO A 44 -5.86 7.57 -1.21
N ASP A 45 -6.82 6.64 -1.11
CA ASP A 45 -7.48 6.30 0.14
C ASP A 45 -7.98 4.84 0.15
N ASN A 46 -8.44 4.39 1.31
CA ASN A 46 -8.97 3.03 1.52
C ASN A 46 -10.19 2.72 0.64
N GLY A 47 -11.05 3.72 0.40
CA GLY A 47 -12.24 3.54 -0.45
C GLY A 47 -11.87 3.27 -1.90
N GLN A 48 -10.91 4.03 -2.43
CA GLN A 48 -10.39 3.82 -3.78
C GLN A 48 -9.62 2.51 -3.90
N ALA A 49 -8.81 2.16 -2.89
CA ALA A 49 -8.12 0.88 -2.82
C ALA A 49 -9.10 -0.29 -2.87
N ASN A 50 -10.19 -0.25 -2.09
CA ASN A 50 -11.22 -1.28 -2.08
C ASN A 50 -11.92 -1.42 -3.44
N ARG A 51 -12.24 -0.29 -4.10
CA ARG A 51 -12.82 -0.31 -5.45
C ARG A 51 -11.88 -0.97 -6.45
N TRP A 52 -10.60 -0.62 -6.42
CA TRP A 52 -9.60 -1.21 -7.31
C TRP A 52 -9.40 -2.70 -7.06
N MET A 53 -9.26 -3.12 -5.79
CA MET A 53 -9.16 -4.53 -5.43
C MET A 53 -10.34 -5.34 -5.97
N ALA A 54 -11.57 -4.85 -5.81
CA ALA A 54 -12.76 -5.53 -6.33
C ALA A 54 -12.73 -5.68 -7.86
N SER A 55 -12.33 -4.64 -8.59
CA SER A 55 -12.18 -4.70 -10.06
C SER A 55 -11.07 -5.66 -10.50
N LEU A 56 -9.92 -5.65 -9.81
CA LEU A 56 -8.79 -6.52 -10.10
C LEU A 56 -9.11 -8.00 -9.84
N LEU A 57 -9.81 -8.29 -8.74
CA LEU A 57 -10.28 -9.65 -8.45
C LEU A 57 -11.24 -10.15 -9.55
N ARG A 58 -12.16 -9.31 -10.03
CA ARG A 58 -13.03 -9.64 -11.18
C ARG A 58 -12.24 -9.84 -12.47
N ALA A 59 -11.13 -9.12 -12.65
CA ALA A 59 -10.23 -9.27 -13.79
C ALA A 59 -9.32 -10.51 -13.69
N GLY A 60 -9.42 -11.31 -12.62
CA GLY A 60 -8.63 -12.52 -12.41
C GLY A 60 -7.24 -12.27 -11.81
N CYS A 61 -7.00 -11.09 -11.26
CA CYS A 61 -5.77 -10.81 -10.53
C CYS A 61 -5.84 -11.32 -9.09
N THR A 62 -4.67 -11.51 -8.49
CA THR A 62 -4.46 -11.78 -7.06
C THR A 62 -3.84 -10.55 -6.40
N VAL A 63 -4.44 -10.09 -5.30
CA VAL A 63 -3.85 -9.06 -4.43
C VAL A 63 -2.85 -9.74 -3.50
N ARG A 64 -1.57 -9.35 -3.59
CA ARG A 64 -0.45 -9.93 -2.84
C ARG A 64 -0.16 -9.12 -1.57
N SER A 65 -0.39 -7.81 -1.61
CA SER A 65 -0.22 -6.89 -0.48
C SER A 65 -1.17 -5.72 -0.60
N CYS A 66 -1.60 -5.19 0.54
CA CYS A 66 -2.41 -3.97 0.67
C CYS A 66 -1.98 -3.26 1.95
N VAL A 67 -1.19 -2.20 1.83
CA VAL A 67 -0.57 -1.53 2.99
C VAL A 67 -0.73 -0.01 2.90
N PRO A 68 -1.09 0.66 4.01
CA PRO A 68 -1.06 2.12 4.06
C PRO A 68 0.38 2.61 4.14
N VAL A 69 0.78 3.46 3.20
CA VAL A 69 2.05 4.19 3.24
C VAL A 69 1.83 5.50 3.98
N LYS A 70 2.61 5.74 5.02
CA LYS A 70 2.48 6.91 5.90
C LYS A 70 3.67 7.84 5.77
N LYS A 71 3.43 9.13 5.98
CA LYS A 71 4.49 10.14 6.14
C LYS A 71 5.18 9.92 7.50
N GLY A 72 6.51 10.08 7.54
CA GLY A 72 7.26 9.98 8.81
C GLY A 72 7.35 8.56 9.39
N LEU A 73 7.29 7.51 8.57
CA LEU A 73 7.43 6.13 9.05
C LEU A 73 8.73 5.88 9.83
N GLU A 74 9.81 6.59 9.48
CA GLU A 74 11.08 6.56 10.20
C GLU A 74 10.94 7.06 11.65
N GLU A 75 10.17 8.13 11.87
CA GLU A 75 9.92 8.70 13.21
C GLU A 75 9.11 7.72 14.09
N ILE A 76 8.06 7.09 13.53
CA ILE A 76 7.28 6.05 14.23
C ILE A 76 8.15 4.85 14.61
N PHE A 77 9.06 4.46 13.73
CA PHE A 77 9.97 3.34 13.97
C PHE A 77 10.97 3.68 15.08
N MET A 78 11.59 4.87 15.04
CA MET A 78 12.55 5.32 16.04
C MET A 78 11.92 5.47 17.44
N GLU A 79 10.70 6.01 17.57
CA GLU A 79 10.01 6.10 18.87
C GLU A 79 9.79 4.73 19.54
N ARG A 80 9.46 3.70 18.74
CA ARG A 80 9.21 2.34 19.23
C ARG A 80 10.50 1.60 19.61
N VAL A 81 11.56 1.79 18.84
CA VAL A 81 12.88 1.22 19.18
C VAL A 81 13.49 1.93 20.38
N GLY A 82 13.31 3.25 20.52
CA GLY A 82 13.77 4.03 21.66
C GLY A 82 13.03 3.72 22.98
N SER A 83 11.74 3.38 22.92
CA SER A 83 10.98 2.94 24.11
C SER A 83 11.32 1.52 24.58
N SER A 84 12.06 0.75 23.78
CA SER A 84 12.48 -0.62 24.11
C SER A 84 13.74 -0.67 24.99
N GLY A 85 14.37 0.48 25.29
CA GLY A 85 15.65 0.58 25.99
C GLY A 85 15.60 1.02 27.46
N THR A 86 14.42 1.29 28.03
CA THR A 86 14.28 1.74 29.43
C THR A 86 13.38 0.81 30.24
N THR A 87 13.83 -0.43 30.44
CA THR A 87 13.34 -1.24 31.55
C THR A 87 14.52 -2.05 32.10
N GLY A 88 15.18 -1.50 33.12
CA GLY A 88 16.29 -2.18 33.79
C GLY A 88 17.26 -1.28 34.56
N ALA A 89 16.77 -0.30 35.31
CA ALA A 89 17.55 0.35 36.37
C ALA A 89 16.63 0.63 37.58
N ALA A 90 16.45 -0.41 38.38
CA ALA A 90 16.03 -0.43 39.79
C ALA A 90 15.90 -1.94 40.11
N SER A 91 16.61 -2.54 41.07
CA SER A 91 17.12 -2.05 42.36
C SER A 91 18.44 -2.73 42.71
#